data_AF-F2RES7-F1
#
_entry.id   AF-F2RES7-F1
#
_cell.length_a   1.000
_cell.length_b   1.000
_cell.length_c   1.000
_cell.angle_alpha   90.00
_cell.angle_beta   90.00
_cell.angle_gamma   90.00
#
_symmetry.space_group_name_H-M   'P 1'
#
loop_
_entity.id
_entity.type
_entity.pdbx_description
1 polymer ?
#
loop_
_entity_poly.entity_id
_entity_poly.type
_entity_poly.pdbx_seq_one_letter_code
_entity_poly.pdbx_strand_id
1 'polypeptide(L)'
;MFLQLQHGGRIGHPDNSGGLTPVAPSPIALPDTIFTSGGHRPAVVPREMTTEDIRETVHDFAAGARRADEAGFAGVEVHGGNGYLLHQFLASGTNHRTDAYGGSAAGRIRFVREVVEAVAEAIGPDRVGLRIAPGVTANGMHEDDADDVYPALVDALSDSGLGYLHVVFADPDEPLFQHIRKHWAGTLIANPALPWPGPLPADGGRHEVERLLAAGADLVSLGRAFLANPDLVERLRVGAPLNPLRDRGLMYVGGADGYTDYPALETAPGRTEASATASAPAPAPAAS
;
A
#
# COMPACT_ATOMS: atom_id res chain seq x y z
N MET A 1 -11.27 7.07 -2.10
CA MET A 1 -10.34 6.14 -1.42
C MET A 1 -10.19 4.89 -2.29
N PHE A 2 -8.98 4.32 -2.34
CA PHE A 2 -8.71 3.05 -2.98
C PHE A 2 -8.52 1.97 -1.91
N LEU A 3 -9.05 0.77 -2.15
CA LEU A 3 -8.86 -0.38 -1.24
C LEU A 3 -7.61 -1.17 -1.67
N GLN A 4 -6.65 -1.39 -0.77
CA GLN A 4 -5.50 -2.24 -1.09
C GLN A 4 -5.88 -3.73 -0.95
N LEU A 5 -5.83 -4.47 -2.05
CA LEU A 5 -6.03 -5.92 -2.08
C LEU A 5 -4.71 -6.63 -1.77
N GLN A 6 -4.73 -7.50 -0.77
CA GLN A 6 -3.54 -8.18 -0.27
C GLN A 6 -3.82 -9.67 -0.02
N HIS A 7 -2.81 -10.49 -0.27
CA HIS A 7 -2.80 -11.90 0.10
C HIS A 7 -1.52 -12.22 0.90
N GLY A 8 -1.68 -12.86 2.08
CA GLY A 8 -0.59 -13.11 3.03
C GLY A 8 0.55 -13.97 2.48
N GLY A 9 0.20 -14.95 1.63
CA GLY A 9 1.14 -15.94 1.15
C GLY A 9 1.73 -16.73 2.33
N ARG A 10 3.08 -16.84 2.42
CA ARG A 10 3.74 -17.45 3.58
C ARG A 10 3.54 -16.71 4.91
N ILE A 11 3.03 -15.48 4.88
CA ILE A 11 2.73 -14.68 6.08
C ILE A 11 1.33 -15.06 6.56
N GLY A 12 1.22 -16.21 7.21
CA GLY A 12 -0.03 -16.74 7.74
C GLY A 12 0.20 -17.88 8.73
N HIS A 13 -0.84 -18.25 9.47
CA HIS A 13 -0.79 -19.37 10.41
C HIS A 13 -2.15 -20.11 10.45
N PRO A 14 -2.17 -21.45 10.60
CA PRO A 14 -3.42 -22.22 10.71
C PRO A 14 -4.38 -21.72 11.80
N ASP A 15 -3.85 -21.29 12.94
CA ASP A 15 -4.62 -20.70 14.05
C ASP A 15 -5.41 -19.43 13.65
N ASN A 16 -5.00 -18.73 12.59
CA ASN A 16 -5.68 -17.53 12.08
C ASN A 16 -6.64 -17.81 10.92
N SER A 17 -6.66 -19.05 10.40
CA SER A 17 -7.31 -19.38 9.13
C SER A 17 -8.19 -20.64 9.23
N GLY A 18 -8.62 -20.99 10.44
CA GLY A 18 -9.50 -22.15 10.65
C GLY A 18 -8.82 -23.50 10.33
N GLY A 19 -7.50 -23.58 10.50
CA GLY A 19 -6.72 -24.79 10.24
C GLY A 19 -6.11 -24.88 8.85
N LEU A 20 -6.31 -23.89 7.98
CA LEU A 20 -5.72 -23.87 6.63
C LEU A 20 -4.20 -23.65 6.68
N THR A 21 -3.46 -24.38 5.85
CA THR A 21 -2.02 -24.15 5.67
C THR A 21 -1.81 -22.97 4.72
N PRO A 22 -0.96 -21.98 5.09
CA PRO A 22 -0.59 -20.89 4.19
C PRO A 22 -0.01 -21.42 2.87
N VAL A 23 -0.23 -20.69 1.79
CA VAL A 23 0.27 -21.04 0.45
C VAL A 23 1.33 -20.04 -0.01
N ALA A 24 2.29 -20.49 -0.80
CA ALA A 24 3.36 -19.63 -1.33
C ALA A 24 3.95 -20.21 -2.64
N PRO A 25 4.78 -19.45 -3.37
CA PRO A 25 5.46 -19.97 -4.56
C PRO A 25 6.37 -21.16 -4.27
N SER A 26 6.96 -21.25 -3.08
CA SER A 26 7.84 -22.35 -2.65
C SER A 26 7.68 -22.63 -1.15
N PRO A 27 8.03 -23.84 -0.66
CA PRO A 27 7.83 -24.24 0.74
C PRO A 27 8.91 -23.66 1.66
N ILE A 28 8.97 -22.33 1.76
CA ILE A 28 9.96 -21.58 2.55
C ILE A 28 9.21 -20.81 3.64
N ALA A 29 9.43 -21.21 4.90
CA ALA A 29 8.81 -20.53 6.04
C ALA A 29 9.26 -19.07 6.15
N LEU A 30 8.40 -18.22 6.71
CA LEU A 30 8.80 -16.91 7.18
C LEU A 30 9.83 -17.08 8.32
N PRO A 31 10.95 -16.33 8.34
CA PRO A 31 11.94 -16.44 9.42
C PRO A 31 11.46 -15.85 10.76
N ASP A 32 10.44 -14.98 10.71
CA ASP A 32 9.83 -14.34 11.86
C ASP A 32 8.64 -15.12 12.43
N THR A 33 8.06 -14.60 13.52
CA THR A 33 6.85 -15.16 14.13
C THR A 33 5.57 -14.52 13.56
N ILE A 34 4.48 -15.27 13.58
CA ILE A 34 3.14 -14.78 13.22
C ILE A 34 2.33 -14.53 14.49
N PHE A 35 1.69 -13.38 14.59
CA PHE A 35 0.75 -13.11 15.67
C PHE A 35 -0.53 -13.91 15.45
N THR A 36 -0.97 -14.64 16.49
CA THR A 36 -2.24 -15.38 16.53
C THR A 36 -3.09 -14.89 17.68
N SER A 37 -4.34 -15.36 17.79
CA SER A 37 -5.16 -15.10 18.99
C SER A 37 -4.50 -15.56 20.30
N GLY A 38 -3.60 -16.55 20.23
CA GLY A 38 -2.78 -17.04 21.33
C GLY A 38 -1.42 -16.36 21.49
N GLY A 39 -1.18 -15.24 20.81
CA GLY A 39 0.11 -14.54 20.77
C GLY A 39 1.02 -15.00 19.61
N HIS A 40 2.29 -14.58 19.65
CA HIS A 40 3.25 -14.91 18.61
C HIS A 40 3.57 -16.42 18.57
N ARG A 41 3.48 -17.00 17.37
CA ARG A 41 3.83 -18.39 17.06
C ARG A 41 4.91 -18.45 15.99
N PRO A 42 5.78 -19.47 15.98
CA PRO A 42 6.65 -19.73 14.83
C PRO A 42 5.82 -19.85 13.56
N ALA A 43 6.31 -19.31 12.44
CA ALA A 43 5.66 -19.51 11.16
C ALA A 43 5.71 -21.00 10.77
N VAL A 44 4.64 -21.47 10.12
CA VAL A 44 4.61 -22.81 9.53
C VAL A 44 5.26 -22.80 8.15
N VAL A 45 5.76 -23.95 7.70
CA VAL A 45 6.19 -24.10 6.31
C VAL A 45 4.94 -24.02 5.41
N PRO A 46 4.88 -23.07 4.45
CA PRO A 46 3.72 -22.97 3.58
C PRO A 46 3.70 -24.13 2.58
N ARG A 47 2.51 -24.44 2.07
CA ARG A 47 2.35 -25.34 0.94
C ARG A 47 2.71 -24.61 -0.35
N GLU A 48 3.49 -25.26 -1.22
CA GLU A 48 3.74 -24.74 -2.56
C GLU A 48 2.42 -24.71 -3.36
N MET A 49 2.14 -23.57 -4.00
CA MET A 49 0.97 -23.41 -4.85
C MET A 49 1.10 -24.27 -6.10
N THR A 50 0.04 -25.01 -6.42
CA THR A 50 -0.15 -25.62 -7.73
C THR A 50 -0.53 -24.55 -8.76
N THR A 51 -0.48 -24.88 -10.04
CA THR A 51 -1.01 -23.99 -11.08
C THR A 51 -2.49 -23.69 -10.87
N GLU A 52 -3.27 -24.61 -10.30
CA GLU A 52 -4.68 -24.37 -10.02
C GLU A 52 -4.87 -23.40 -8.86
N ASP A 53 -4.11 -23.53 -7.77
CA ASP A 53 -4.11 -22.56 -6.67
C ASP A 53 -3.82 -21.13 -7.18
N ILE A 54 -2.89 -21.01 -8.14
CA ILE A 54 -2.54 -19.72 -8.76
C ILE A 54 -3.74 -19.15 -9.53
N ARG A 55 -4.40 -19.95 -10.37
CA ARG A 55 -5.59 -19.51 -11.12
C ARG A 55 -6.74 -19.12 -10.21
N GLU A 56 -7.02 -19.93 -9.18
CA GLU A 56 -8.05 -19.62 -8.18
C GLU A 56 -7.73 -18.31 -7.46
N THR A 57 -6.46 -18.09 -7.09
CA THR A 57 -6.03 -16.84 -6.44
C THR A 57 -6.21 -15.64 -7.36
N VAL A 58 -5.93 -15.75 -8.67
CA VAL A 58 -6.24 -14.69 -9.65
C VAL A 58 -7.73 -14.37 -9.64
N HIS A 59 -8.60 -15.38 -9.65
CA HIS A 59 -10.04 -15.19 -9.56
C HIS A 59 -10.47 -14.53 -8.24
N ASP A 60 -9.83 -14.87 -7.12
CA ASP A 60 -10.11 -14.29 -5.81
C ASP A 60 -9.75 -12.80 -5.76
N PHE A 61 -8.62 -12.38 -6.35
CA PHE A 61 -8.27 -10.97 -6.48
C PHE A 61 -9.33 -10.20 -7.30
N ALA A 62 -9.74 -10.73 -8.45
CA ALA A 62 -10.77 -10.13 -9.29
C ALA A 62 -12.13 -10.05 -8.56
N ALA A 63 -12.50 -11.09 -7.81
CA ALA A 63 -13.70 -11.09 -6.98
C ALA A 63 -13.60 -10.08 -5.83
N GLY A 64 -12.43 -9.95 -5.19
CA GLY A 64 -12.15 -8.92 -4.19
C GLY A 64 -12.31 -7.51 -4.76
N ALA A 65 -11.83 -7.29 -5.99
CA ALA A 65 -11.99 -6.01 -6.69
C ALA A 65 -13.46 -5.66 -6.95
N ARG A 66 -14.27 -6.62 -7.44
CA ARG A 66 -15.73 -6.42 -7.62
C ARG A 66 -16.43 -6.07 -6.31
N ARG A 67 -16.09 -6.75 -5.22
CA ARG A 67 -16.66 -6.43 -3.90
C ARG A 67 -16.24 -5.04 -3.42
N ALA A 68 -15.02 -4.61 -3.73
CA ALA A 68 -14.57 -3.25 -3.41
C ALA A 68 -15.34 -2.20 -4.21
N ASP A 69 -15.60 -2.46 -5.49
CA ASP A 69 -16.45 -1.62 -6.35
C ASP A 69 -17.88 -1.53 -5.82
N GLU A 70 -18.50 -2.67 -5.52
CA GLU A 70 -19.84 -2.76 -4.92
C GLU A 70 -19.93 -2.01 -3.57
N ALA A 71 -18.84 -2.00 -2.80
CA ALA A 71 -18.73 -1.26 -1.54
C ALA A 71 -18.51 0.26 -1.72
N GLY A 72 -18.38 0.75 -2.96
CA GLY A 72 -18.25 2.17 -3.28
C GLY A 72 -16.82 2.72 -3.24
N PHE A 73 -15.79 1.87 -3.24
CA PHE A 73 -14.41 2.34 -3.40
C PHE A 73 -14.19 2.91 -4.81
N ALA A 74 -13.37 3.96 -4.91
CA ALA A 74 -13.05 4.56 -6.21
C ALA A 74 -12.25 3.62 -7.11
N GLY A 75 -11.52 2.69 -6.51
CA GLY A 75 -10.71 1.69 -7.18
C GLY A 75 -9.98 0.81 -6.16
N VAL A 76 -9.05 -0.01 -6.65
CA VAL A 76 -8.22 -0.88 -5.81
C VAL A 76 -6.73 -0.73 -6.08
N GLU A 77 -5.92 -0.99 -5.07
CA GLU A 77 -4.47 -1.13 -5.21
C GLU A 77 -4.08 -2.60 -5.04
N VAL A 78 -3.52 -3.22 -6.07
CA VAL A 78 -2.97 -4.57 -5.98
C VAL A 78 -1.63 -4.52 -5.23
N HIS A 79 -1.55 -5.22 -4.09
CA HIS A 79 -0.34 -5.21 -3.28
C HIS A 79 0.71 -6.23 -3.77
N GLY A 80 1.66 -5.74 -4.57
CA GLY A 80 2.80 -6.47 -5.13
C GLY A 80 4.13 -6.32 -4.37
N GLY A 81 4.12 -5.99 -3.07
CA GLY A 81 5.33 -5.60 -2.34
C GLY A 81 5.40 -6.11 -0.90
N ASN A 82 6.39 -5.64 -0.13
CA ASN A 82 6.57 -5.85 1.31
C ASN A 82 6.55 -7.32 1.79
N GLY A 83 6.80 -8.27 0.89
CA GLY A 83 6.99 -9.68 1.21
C GLY A 83 5.70 -10.49 1.30
N TYR A 84 4.58 -9.92 0.84
CA TYR A 84 3.31 -10.63 0.66
C TYR A 84 3.31 -11.48 -0.62
N LEU A 85 2.23 -12.23 -0.87
CA LEU A 85 2.23 -13.31 -1.86
C LEU A 85 2.78 -12.89 -3.23
N LEU A 86 2.34 -11.77 -3.78
CA LEU A 86 2.81 -11.31 -5.09
C LEU A 86 4.31 -10.96 -5.09
N HIS A 87 4.81 -10.32 -4.02
CA HIS A 87 6.25 -10.06 -3.85
C HIS A 87 7.03 -11.38 -3.69
N GLN A 88 6.46 -12.37 -3.01
CA GLN A 88 7.07 -13.69 -2.87
C GLN A 88 7.31 -14.36 -4.22
N PHE A 89 6.42 -14.15 -5.22
CA PHE A 89 6.62 -14.64 -6.58
C PHE A 89 7.68 -13.84 -7.35
N LEU A 90 7.78 -12.53 -7.14
CA LEU A 90 8.77 -11.69 -7.80
C LEU A 90 10.21 -12.01 -7.37
N ALA A 91 10.42 -12.26 -6.08
CA ALA A 91 11.75 -12.34 -5.49
C ALA A 91 12.46 -13.69 -5.67
N SER A 92 13.75 -13.65 -6.00
CA SER A 92 14.61 -14.83 -6.17
C SER A 92 14.72 -15.68 -4.90
N GLY A 93 14.75 -15.06 -3.71
CA GLY A 93 14.92 -15.76 -2.43
C GLY A 93 13.68 -16.50 -1.92
N THR A 94 12.51 -16.32 -2.55
CA THR A 94 11.26 -16.95 -2.12
C THR A 94 10.56 -17.75 -3.21
N ASN A 95 10.93 -17.56 -4.48
CA ASN A 95 10.38 -18.30 -5.61
C ASN A 95 11.44 -19.20 -6.25
N HIS A 96 11.47 -20.46 -5.82
CA HIS A 96 12.35 -21.50 -6.35
C HIS A 96 11.62 -22.41 -7.36
N ARG A 97 10.49 -21.97 -7.91
CA ARG A 97 9.72 -22.76 -8.87
C ARG A 97 10.50 -22.96 -10.16
N THR A 98 10.29 -24.12 -10.77
CA THR A 98 10.88 -24.50 -12.06
C THR A 98 9.84 -24.54 -13.19
N ASP A 99 8.59 -24.18 -12.90
CA ASP A 99 7.51 -24.10 -13.87
C ASP A 99 7.39 -22.69 -14.48
N ALA A 100 6.28 -22.42 -15.17
CA ALA A 100 6.04 -21.15 -15.88
C ALA A 100 5.97 -19.91 -14.96
N TYR A 101 5.92 -20.09 -13.63
CA TYR A 101 5.82 -19.03 -12.64
C TYR A 101 7.13 -18.78 -11.87
N GLY A 102 8.24 -19.41 -12.27
CA GLY A 102 9.55 -19.22 -11.63
C GLY A 102 10.72 -19.28 -12.59
N GLY A 103 11.91 -19.39 -12.03
CA GLY A 103 13.17 -19.43 -12.76
C GLY A 103 13.55 -18.05 -13.34
N SER A 104 13.02 -17.69 -14.50
CA SER A 104 13.34 -16.44 -15.19
C SER A 104 12.55 -15.24 -14.65
N ALA A 105 13.03 -14.02 -14.89
CA ALA A 105 12.26 -12.79 -14.59
C ALA A 105 10.86 -12.84 -15.23
N ALA A 106 10.76 -13.26 -16.50
CA ALA A 106 9.49 -13.43 -17.21
C ALA A 106 8.53 -14.43 -16.53
N GLY A 107 9.06 -15.49 -15.93
CA GLY A 107 8.29 -16.44 -15.14
C GLY A 107 7.81 -15.84 -13.82
N ARG A 108 8.70 -15.15 -13.10
CA ARG A 108 8.40 -14.55 -11.78
C ARG A 108 7.39 -13.40 -11.83
N ILE A 109 7.41 -12.58 -12.90
CA ILE A 109 6.43 -11.51 -13.08
C ILE A 109 5.05 -12.01 -13.52
N ARG A 110 4.96 -13.25 -14.04
CA ARG A 110 3.74 -13.78 -14.68
C ARG A 110 2.53 -13.69 -13.77
N PHE A 111 2.66 -14.15 -12.53
CA PHE A 111 1.54 -14.17 -11.59
C PHE A 111 1.05 -12.77 -11.24
N VAL A 112 1.97 -11.81 -11.02
CA VAL A 112 1.60 -10.42 -10.76
C VAL A 112 0.86 -9.82 -11.95
N ARG A 113 1.34 -10.07 -13.18
CA ARG A 113 0.68 -9.62 -14.40
C ARG A 113 -0.72 -10.20 -14.52
N GLU A 114 -0.89 -11.52 -14.35
CA GLU A 114 -2.19 -12.19 -14.44
C GLU A 114 -3.20 -11.66 -13.39
N VAL A 115 -2.74 -11.37 -12.17
CA VAL A 115 -3.58 -10.75 -11.13
C VAL A 115 -4.01 -9.34 -11.53
N VAL A 116 -3.06 -8.51 -11.98
CA VAL A 116 -3.35 -7.12 -12.38
C VAL A 116 -4.31 -7.08 -13.57
N GLU A 117 -4.08 -7.91 -14.59
CA GLU A 117 -4.94 -8.03 -15.77
C GLU A 117 -6.36 -8.46 -15.38
N ALA A 118 -6.52 -9.47 -14.52
CA ALA A 118 -7.83 -9.95 -14.09
C ALA A 118 -8.59 -8.91 -13.22
N VAL A 119 -7.86 -8.16 -12.39
CA VAL A 119 -8.44 -7.08 -11.59
C VAL A 119 -8.85 -5.90 -12.48
N ALA A 120 -8.03 -5.55 -13.47
CA ALA A 120 -8.35 -4.52 -14.47
C ALA A 120 -9.56 -4.91 -15.34
N GLU A 121 -9.64 -6.16 -15.78
CA GLU A 121 -10.82 -6.68 -16.50
C GLU A 121 -12.09 -6.58 -15.63
N ALA A 122 -11.97 -6.81 -14.32
CA ALA A 122 -13.10 -6.83 -13.41
C ALA A 122 -13.72 -5.46 -13.13
N ILE A 123 -12.91 -4.38 -13.05
CA ILE A 123 -13.39 -3.06 -12.60
C ILE A 123 -12.95 -1.87 -13.48
N GLY A 124 -12.21 -2.11 -14.55
CA GLY A 124 -11.61 -1.10 -15.42
C GLY A 124 -10.17 -0.76 -15.00
N PRO A 125 -9.20 -0.68 -15.94
CA PRO A 125 -7.78 -0.50 -15.62
C PRO A 125 -7.47 0.85 -14.94
N ASP A 126 -8.18 1.92 -15.31
CA ASP A 126 -8.03 3.27 -14.74
C ASP A 126 -8.37 3.34 -13.23
N ARG A 127 -9.07 2.31 -12.73
CA ARG A 127 -9.45 2.15 -11.33
C ARG A 127 -8.55 1.18 -10.57
N VAL A 128 -7.45 0.75 -11.18
CA VAL A 128 -6.50 -0.21 -10.60
C VAL A 128 -5.13 0.43 -10.48
N GLY A 129 -4.56 0.38 -9.28
CA GLY A 129 -3.16 0.67 -9.03
C GLY A 129 -2.37 -0.60 -8.75
N LEU A 130 -1.07 -0.60 -9.05
CA LEU A 130 -0.13 -1.63 -8.61
C LEU A 130 0.87 -1.02 -7.64
N ARG A 131 1.09 -1.66 -6.48
CA ARG A 131 2.14 -1.26 -5.54
C ARG A 131 3.29 -2.27 -5.51
N ILE A 132 4.50 -1.81 -5.81
CA ILE A 132 5.74 -2.63 -5.80
C ILE A 132 6.73 -2.13 -4.74
N ALA A 133 7.62 -3.01 -4.29
CA ALA A 133 8.60 -2.69 -3.24
C ALA A 133 9.99 -3.28 -3.54
N PRO A 134 10.67 -2.78 -4.59
CA PRO A 134 11.98 -3.29 -5.00
C PRO A 134 13.03 -3.22 -3.88
N GLY A 135 13.77 -4.31 -3.68
CA GLY A 135 14.87 -4.39 -2.71
C GLY A 135 14.42 -4.39 -1.25
N VAL A 136 13.11 -4.41 -0.97
CA VAL A 136 12.61 -4.41 0.41
C VAL A 136 12.86 -5.77 1.06
N THR A 137 13.57 -5.75 2.19
CA THR A 137 13.92 -6.95 2.97
C THR A 137 12.89 -7.36 4.03
N ALA A 138 11.80 -6.58 4.18
CA ALA A 138 10.73 -6.85 5.13
C ALA A 138 10.17 -8.27 4.93
N ASN A 139 9.80 -8.94 6.03
CA ASN A 139 9.27 -10.32 6.01
C ASN A 139 10.24 -11.34 5.40
N GLY A 140 11.55 -11.17 5.65
CA GLY A 140 12.60 -12.09 5.23
C GLY A 140 12.76 -12.20 3.72
N MET A 141 12.54 -11.09 3.01
CA MET A 141 12.67 -11.02 1.56
C MET A 141 14.12 -10.77 1.16
N HIS A 142 14.50 -11.35 0.03
CA HIS A 142 15.81 -11.22 -0.58
C HIS A 142 15.65 -11.30 -2.11
N GLU A 143 16.27 -10.36 -2.82
CA GLU A 143 16.18 -10.21 -4.28
C GLU A 143 17.59 -10.00 -4.84
N ASP A 144 18.13 -11.01 -5.53
CA ASP A 144 19.46 -10.92 -6.17
C ASP A 144 19.42 -10.15 -7.50
N ASP A 145 18.23 -10.03 -8.09
CA ASP A 145 18.01 -9.58 -9.46
C ASP A 145 16.84 -8.58 -9.56
N ALA A 146 16.68 -7.73 -8.55
CA ALA A 146 15.69 -6.65 -8.56
C ALA A 146 15.86 -5.74 -9.80
N ASP A 147 17.10 -5.47 -10.19
CA ASP A 147 17.44 -4.67 -11.38
C ASP A 147 17.02 -5.32 -12.71
N ASP A 148 16.65 -6.60 -12.71
CA ASP A 148 16.12 -7.31 -13.88
C ASP A 148 14.60 -7.50 -13.80
N VAL A 149 14.08 -7.90 -12.62
CA VAL A 149 12.66 -8.25 -12.44
C VAL A 149 11.75 -7.04 -12.55
N TYR A 150 12.10 -5.93 -11.91
CA TYR A 150 11.22 -4.77 -11.84
C TYR A 150 11.14 -4.00 -13.17
N PRO A 151 12.25 -3.77 -13.92
CA PRO A 151 12.14 -3.26 -15.27
C PRO A 151 11.29 -4.14 -16.18
N ALA A 152 11.45 -5.47 -16.10
CA ALA A 152 10.63 -6.40 -16.87
C ALA A 152 9.14 -6.35 -16.49
N LEU A 153 8.81 -6.21 -15.21
CA LEU A 153 7.43 -6.05 -14.73
C LEU A 153 6.82 -4.74 -15.23
N VAL A 154 7.57 -3.63 -15.14
CA VAL A 154 7.14 -2.30 -15.58
C VAL A 154 6.91 -2.30 -17.10
N ASP A 155 7.85 -2.85 -17.87
CA ASP A 155 7.72 -2.94 -19.32
C ASP A 155 6.50 -3.77 -19.72
N ALA A 156 6.28 -4.91 -19.06
CA ALA A 156 5.14 -5.79 -19.33
C ALA A 156 3.78 -5.17 -19.01
N LEU A 157 3.73 -4.15 -18.15
CA LEU A 157 2.51 -3.47 -17.74
C LEU A 157 2.40 -2.03 -18.27
N SER A 158 3.39 -1.52 -19.00
CA SER A 158 3.46 -0.11 -19.42
C SER A 158 2.23 0.36 -20.21
N ASP A 159 1.66 -0.51 -21.05
CA ASP A 159 0.49 -0.23 -21.90
C ASP A 159 -0.84 -0.71 -21.30
N SER A 160 -0.85 -1.14 -20.04
CA SER A 160 -2.05 -1.71 -19.38
C SER A 160 -3.15 -0.68 -19.06
N GLY A 161 -2.83 0.61 -19.14
CA GLY A 161 -3.77 1.69 -18.82
C GLY A 161 -4.12 1.80 -17.34
N LEU A 162 -3.30 1.21 -16.44
CA LEU A 162 -3.53 1.28 -15.00
C LEU A 162 -3.60 2.72 -14.50
N GLY A 163 -4.46 2.96 -13.52
CA GLY A 163 -4.64 4.27 -12.90
C GLY A 163 -3.34 4.82 -12.31
N TYR A 164 -2.52 3.96 -11.70
CA TYR A 164 -1.18 4.33 -11.21
C TYR A 164 -0.24 3.15 -10.93
N LEU A 165 1.06 3.45 -10.89
CA LEU A 165 2.10 2.62 -10.26
C LEU A 165 2.54 3.29 -8.96
N HIS A 166 2.66 2.52 -7.89
CA HIS A 166 3.07 2.98 -6.56
C HIS A 166 4.36 2.27 -6.12
N VAL A 167 5.45 3.03 -5.97
CA VAL A 167 6.79 2.49 -5.69
C VAL A 167 7.17 2.77 -4.24
N VAL A 168 7.45 1.72 -3.48
CA VAL A 168 7.96 1.81 -2.10
C VAL A 168 9.46 2.09 -2.11
N PHE A 169 9.91 2.96 -1.18
CA PHE A 169 11.31 3.40 -1.06
C PHE A 169 11.89 3.91 -2.38
N ALA A 170 11.09 4.70 -3.10
CA ALA A 170 11.51 5.36 -4.32
C ALA A 170 12.65 6.34 -4.02
N ASP A 171 13.70 6.27 -4.84
CA ASP A 171 14.83 7.20 -4.85
C ASP A 171 15.07 7.62 -6.31
N PRO A 172 15.01 8.93 -6.65
CA PRO A 172 15.21 9.37 -8.02
C PRO A 172 16.63 9.17 -8.56
N ASP A 173 17.60 8.92 -7.68
CA ASP A 173 18.98 8.65 -8.07
C ASP A 173 19.20 7.17 -8.48
N GLU A 174 18.23 6.29 -8.21
CA GLU A 174 18.31 4.87 -8.57
C GLU A 174 17.91 4.62 -10.04
N PRO A 175 18.63 3.74 -10.78
CA PRO A 175 18.33 3.44 -12.19
C PRO A 175 16.89 2.97 -12.42
N LEU A 176 16.32 2.21 -11.48
CA LEU A 176 14.96 1.70 -11.58
C LEU A 176 13.92 2.83 -11.60
N PHE A 177 14.10 3.90 -10.82
CA PHE A 177 13.17 5.03 -10.84
C PHE A 177 13.19 5.73 -12.20
N GLN A 178 14.38 5.91 -12.77
CA GLN A 178 14.57 6.51 -14.09
C GLN A 178 13.96 5.63 -15.19
N HIS A 179 14.12 4.30 -15.09
CA HIS A 179 13.45 3.33 -15.98
C HIS A 179 11.93 3.47 -15.90
N ILE A 180 11.38 3.46 -14.68
CA ILE A 180 9.95 3.63 -14.43
C ILE A 180 9.43 4.91 -15.05
N ARG A 181 10.02 6.07 -14.75
CA ARG A 181 9.52 7.35 -15.29
C ARG A 181 9.58 7.41 -16.82
N LYS A 182 10.56 6.75 -17.44
CA LYS A 182 10.70 6.69 -18.90
C LYS A 182 9.67 5.76 -19.55
N HIS A 183 9.34 4.63 -18.92
CA HIS A 183 8.50 3.57 -19.51
C HIS A 183 7.04 3.60 -19.01
N TRP A 184 6.78 4.22 -17.87
CA TRP A 184 5.45 4.38 -17.28
C TRP A 184 4.89 5.77 -17.62
N ALA A 185 3.97 5.82 -18.58
CA ALA A 185 3.32 7.07 -18.97
C ALA A 185 2.22 7.52 -17.99
N GLY A 186 1.65 6.56 -17.24
CA GLY A 186 0.58 6.81 -16.27
C GLY A 186 1.06 7.50 -15.00
N THR A 187 0.15 7.66 -14.05
CA THR A 187 0.43 8.27 -12.74
C THR A 187 1.47 7.45 -11.98
N LEU A 188 2.52 8.11 -11.47
CA LEU A 188 3.52 7.53 -10.58
C LEU A 188 3.35 8.08 -9.16
N ILE A 189 3.04 7.18 -8.22
CA ILE A 189 3.06 7.47 -6.78
C ILE A 189 4.41 7.00 -6.21
N ALA A 190 5.20 7.91 -5.68
CA ALA A 190 6.48 7.58 -5.05
C ALA A 190 6.34 7.61 -3.52
N ASN A 191 6.84 6.58 -2.84
CA ASN A 191 6.93 6.56 -1.38
C ASN A 191 8.41 6.69 -0.97
N PRO A 192 8.83 7.79 -0.31
CA PRO A 192 10.22 8.01 0.00
C PRO A 192 10.73 7.06 1.10
N ALA A 193 12.01 6.72 1.01
CA ALA A 193 12.74 6.05 2.09
C ALA A 193 13.05 7.03 3.22
N LEU A 194 12.10 7.21 4.15
CA LEU A 194 12.35 7.98 5.37
C LEU A 194 13.07 7.10 6.42
N PRO A 195 13.94 7.68 7.28
CA PRO A 195 14.76 6.93 8.25
C PRO A 195 14.01 5.84 9.01
N TRP A 196 14.57 4.63 9.04
CA TRP A 196 14.05 3.48 9.78
C TRP A 196 15.17 2.51 10.19
N PRO A 197 15.25 2.06 11.46
CA PRO A 197 14.46 2.52 12.60
C PRO A 197 14.90 3.93 13.03
N GLY A 198 13.94 4.85 13.22
CA GLY A 198 14.25 6.22 13.63
C GLY A 198 13.04 7.15 13.64
N PRO A 199 13.15 8.33 14.28
CA PRO A 199 12.10 9.34 14.24
C PRO A 199 11.88 9.83 12.80
N LEU A 200 10.70 10.38 12.54
CA LEU A 200 10.49 11.13 11.31
C LEU A 200 11.47 12.31 11.24
N PRO A 201 11.96 12.67 10.05
CA PRO A 201 12.69 13.92 9.86
C PRO A 201 11.89 15.11 10.38
N ALA A 202 12.58 16.14 10.87
CA ALA A 202 11.94 17.33 11.45
C ALA A 202 11.05 18.08 10.45
N ASP A 203 11.37 18.00 9.16
CA ASP A 203 10.59 18.56 8.05
C ASP A 203 9.46 17.63 7.58
N GLY A 204 9.25 16.49 8.25
CA GLY A 204 8.25 15.50 7.90
C GLY A 204 8.56 14.67 6.66
N GLY A 205 9.78 14.76 6.13
CA GLY A 205 10.14 14.17 4.83
C GLY A 205 9.82 15.08 3.65
N ARG A 206 9.52 16.36 3.88
CA ARG A 206 9.29 17.35 2.82
C ARG A 206 10.43 17.37 1.81
N HIS A 207 11.68 17.35 2.25
CA HIS A 207 12.83 17.37 1.36
C HIS A 207 12.77 16.22 0.34
N GLU A 208 12.48 14.99 0.79
CA GLU A 208 12.36 13.83 -0.08
C GLU A 208 11.12 13.90 -0.99
N VAL A 209 10.02 14.46 -0.50
CA VAL A 209 8.82 14.74 -1.32
C VAL A 209 9.19 15.65 -2.49
N GLU A 210 9.89 16.76 -2.22
CA GLU A 210 10.29 17.73 -3.23
C GLU A 210 11.27 17.13 -4.25
N ARG A 211 12.24 16.30 -3.81
CA ARG A 211 13.13 15.55 -4.70
C ARG A 211 12.37 14.65 -5.67
N LEU A 212 11.44 13.84 -5.15
CA LEU A 212 10.68 12.88 -5.95
C LEU A 212 9.75 13.57 -6.97
N LEU A 213 9.08 14.65 -6.56
CA LEU A 213 8.24 15.44 -7.45
C LEU A 213 9.07 16.11 -8.56
N ALA A 214 10.23 16.68 -8.21
CA ALA A 214 11.14 17.29 -9.19
C ALA A 214 11.70 16.26 -10.20
N ALA A 215 11.81 15.00 -9.79
CA ALA A 215 12.26 13.90 -10.65
C ALA A 215 11.14 13.28 -11.51
N GLY A 216 9.89 13.74 -11.36
CA GLY A 216 8.77 13.33 -12.22
C GLY A 216 7.79 12.31 -11.61
N ALA A 217 7.82 12.10 -10.30
CA ALA A 217 6.68 11.50 -9.60
C ALA A 217 5.49 12.47 -9.65
N ASP A 218 4.28 11.95 -9.84
CA ASP A 218 3.05 12.75 -9.89
C ASP A 218 2.46 12.97 -8.49
N LEU A 219 2.66 12.00 -7.60
CA LEU A 219 2.16 11.97 -6.24
C LEU A 219 3.22 11.39 -5.30
N VAL A 220 3.19 11.81 -4.03
CA VAL A 220 4.04 11.23 -2.98
C VAL A 220 3.17 10.69 -1.84
N SER A 221 3.41 9.44 -1.44
CA SER A 221 2.69 8.80 -0.33
C SER A 221 3.52 8.84 0.96
N LEU A 222 2.87 9.13 2.09
CA LEU A 222 3.51 9.20 3.41
C LEU A 222 2.73 8.34 4.41
N GLY A 223 3.37 7.34 5.03
CA GLY A 223 2.71 6.44 5.97
C GLY A 223 2.76 6.94 7.41
N ARG A 224 3.92 6.79 8.06
CA ARG A 224 4.15 7.13 9.48
C ARG A 224 3.77 8.57 9.82
N ALA A 225 3.99 9.51 8.90
CA ALA A 225 3.61 10.90 9.11
C ALA A 225 2.09 11.08 9.22
N PHE A 226 1.31 10.41 8.35
CA PHE A 226 -0.16 10.46 8.41
C PHE A 226 -0.72 9.74 9.63
N LEU A 227 -0.08 8.64 10.08
CA LEU A 227 -0.51 7.95 11.30
C LEU A 227 -0.54 8.90 12.51
N ALA A 228 0.53 9.69 12.69
CA ALA A 228 0.62 10.62 13.82
C ALA A 228 -0.08 11.97 13.58
N ASN A 229 -0.42 12.31 12.33
CA ASN A 229 -0.92 13.64 11.96
C ASN A 229 -2.15 13.49 11.06
N PRO A 230 -3.38 13.48 11.62
CA PRO A 230 -4.61 13.35 10.82
C PRO A 230 -4.80 14.51 9.83
N ASP A 231 -4.17 15.66 10.11
CA ASP A 231 -4.17 16.88 9.32
C ASP A 231 -2.80 17.16 8.64
N LEU A 232 -2.02 16.10 8.34
CA LEU A 232 -0.66 16.21 7.79
C LEU A 232 -0.56 17.19 6.61
N VAL A 233 -1.52 17.13 5.68
CA VAL A 233 -1.53 18.00 4.49
C VAL A 233 -1.51 19.48 4.89
N GLU A 234 -2.33 19.87 5.87
CA GLU A 234 -2.40 21.24 6.34
C GLU A 234 -1.11 21.63 7.07
N ARG A 235 -0.58 20.75 7.93
CA ARG A 235 0.69 20.98 8.63
C ARG A 235 1.84 21.22 7.65
N LEU A 236 1.94 20.40 6.62
CA LEU A 236 2.90 20.62 5.55
C LEU A 236 2.62 21.96 4.86
N ARG A 237 1.39 22.24 4.42
CA ARG A 237 1.06 23.48 3.71
C ARG A 237 1.52 24.76 4.43
N VAL A 238 1.37 24.83 5.76
CA VAL A 238 1.72 26.01 6.56
C VAL A 238 3.06 25.92 7.27
N GLY A 239 3.78 24.80 7.14
CA GLY A 239 5.04 24.56 7.86
C GLY A 239 4.87 24.40 9.37
N ALA A 240 3.72 23.87 9.83
CA ALA A 240 3.49 23.63 11.24
C ALA A 240 4.28 22.41 11.77
N PRO A 241 4.58 22.36 13.08
CA PRO A 241 5.22 21.19 13.69
C PRO A 241 4.40 19.92 13.47
N LEU A 242 5.06 18.78 13.34
CA LEU A 242 4.40 17.47 13.29
C LEU A 242 4.33 16.85 14.68
N ASN A 243 3.24 16.13 14.94
CA ASN A 243 3.15 15.26 16.09
C ASN A 243 4.22 14.16 16.00
N PRO A 244 4.90 13.85 17.12
CA PRO A 244 5.81 12.72 17.16
C PRO A 244 5.02 11.41 17.07
N LEU A 245 5.62 10.43 16.42
CA LEU A 245 5.13 9.06 16.47
C LEU A 245 5.25 8.55 17.91
N ARG A 246 4.19 7.94 18.43
CA ARG A 246 4.19 7.33 19.77
C ARG A 246 4.88 5.97 19.69
N ASP A 247 4.97 5.28 20.83
CA ASP A 247 5.67 4.01 20.96
C ASP A 247 5.32 3.03 19.84
N ARG A 248 6.35 2.39 19.26
CA ARG A 248 6.20 1.48 18.11
C ARG A 248 5.16 0.38 18.36
N GLY A 249 5.03 -0.07 19.60
CA GLY A 249 4.02 -1.05 20.00
C GLY A 249 2.61 -0.61 19.64
N LEU A 250 2.31 0.69 19.70
CA LEU A 250 0.98 1.24 19.45
C LEU A 250 0.55 1.23 17.98
N MET A 251 1.46 0.94 17.03
CA MET A 251 1.08 0.80 15.62
C MET A 251 0.29 -0.48 15.34
N TYR A 252 0.48 -1.51 16.17
CA TYR A 252 -0.07 -2.85 15.96
C TYR A 252 -0.75 -3.35 17.24
N VAL A 253 -1.62 -2.52 17.82
CA VAL A 253 -2.48 -2.84 18.96
C VAL A 253 -3.92 -2.49 18.64
N GLY A 254 -4.86 -3.03 19.42
CA GLY A 254 -6.25 -2.62 19.36
C GLY A 254 -6.51 -1.39 20.24
N GLY A 255 -7.49 -0.58 19.85
CA GLY A 255 -7.98 0.56 20.64
C GLY A 255 -7.75 1.91 19.97
N ALA A 256 -8.09 2.97 20.70
CA ALA A 256 -8.00 4.34 20.21
C ALA A 256 -6.60 4.99 20.41
N ASP A 257 -5.86 4.54 21.43
CA ASP A 257 -4.56 5.10 21.81
C ASP A 257 -3.50 4.82 20.75
N GLY A 258 -2.91 5.88 20.20
CA GLY A 258 -1.95 5.79 19.10
C GLY A 258 -2.59 5.53 17.73
N TYR A 259 -3.92 5.64 17.62
CA TYR A 259 -4.64 5.45 16.35
C TYR A 259 -5.54 6.65 16.02
N THR A 260 -6.56 6.92 16.84
CA THR A 260 -7.55 8.00 16.59
C THR A 260 -7.44 9.17 17.55
N ASP A 261 -6.45 9.17 18.44
CA ASP A 261 -6.29 10.17 19.50
C ASP A 261 -5.07 11.09 19.31
N TYR A 262 -4.50 11.11 18.10
CA TYR A 262 -3.54 12.12 17.69
C TYR A 262 -4.24 13.48 17.50
N PRO A 263 -3.73 14.57 18.09
CA PRO A 263 -4.35 15.87 17.96
C PRO A 263 -4.16 16.45 16.56
N ALA A 264 -5.22 17.02 15.99
CA ALA A 264 -5.10 17.94 14.85
C ALA A 264 -4.61 19.31 15.33
N LEU A 265 -4.17 20.18 14.42
CA LEU A 265 -4.00 21.60 14.70
C LEU A 265 -5.31 22.16 15.24
N GLU A 266 -5.24 22.97 16.30
CA GLU A 266 -6.39 23.75 16.72
C GLU A 266 -6.78 24.69 15.57
N THR A 267 -7.95 24.48 14.98
CA THR A 267 -8.55 25.49 14.09
C THR A 267 -8.69 26.78 14.89
N ALA A 268 -7.90 27.80 14.55
CA ALA A 268 -8.00 29.10 15.20
C ALA A 268 -9.48 29.57 15.21
N PRO A 269 -10.05 29.97 16.36
CA PRO A 269 -11.40 30.49 16.40
C PRO A 269 -11.39 31.87 15.73
N GLY A 270 -11.75 31.92 14.45
CA GLY A 270 -11.54 33.12 13.64
C GLY A 270 -12.25 33.18 12.30
N ARG A 271 -13.39 32.49 12.14
CA ARG A 271 -14.43 32.88 11.18
C ARG A 271 -15.78 32.65 11.83
N THR A 272 -16.22 33.63 12.60
CA THR A 272 -17.62 33.74 13.00
C THR A 272 -18.44 33.84 11.72
N GLU A 273 -19.24 32.82 11.44
CA GLU A 273 -20.37 32.98 10.54
C GLU A 273 -21.19 34.17 11.04
N ALA A 274 -21.34 35.19 10.21
CA ALA A 274 -22.22 36.30 10.48
C ALA A 274 -23.64 35.73 10.60
N SER A 275 -24.10 35.56 11.83
CA SER A 275 -25.49 35.24 12.16
C SER A 275 -26.38 36.31 11.53
N ALA A 276 -27.04 35.93 10.44
CA ALA A 276 -28.18 36.66 9.91
C ALA A 276 -29.31 36.54 10.94
N THR A 277 -29.38 37.53 11.84
CA THR A 277 -30.52 37.72 12.73
C THR A 277 -31.70 38.20 11.88
N ALA A 278 -32.52 37.27 11.44
CA ALA A 278 -33.86 37.57 10.94
C ALA A 278 -34.70 38.07 12.13
N SER A 279 -34.98 39.36 12.15
CA SER A 279 -35.99 39.97 13.03
C SER A 279 -37.37 39.43 12.65
N ALA A 280 -38.00 38.68 13.56
CA ALA A 280 -39.42 38.35 13.48
C ALA A 280 -40.26 39.57 13.89
N PRO A 281 -41.37 39.88 13.20
CA PRO A 281 -42.23 41.00 13.59
C PRO A 281 -43.13 40.60 14.77
N ALA A 282 -43.34 41.55 15.68
CA ALA A 282 -44.19 41.40 16.86
C ALA A 282 -45.68 41.20 16.48
N PRO A 283 -46.46 40.45 17.29
CA PRO A 283 -47.89 40.24 17.03
C PRO A 283 -48.71 41.47 17.40
N ALA A 284 -49.65 41.86 16.52
CA ALA A 284 -50.63 42.90 16.78
C ALA A 284 -51.75 42.37 17.70
N PRO A 285 -52.18 43.13 18.74
CA PRO A 285 -53.38 42.79 19.50
C PRO A 285 -54.66 43.23 18.76
N ALA A 286 -55.68 42.37 18.89
CA ALA A 286 -56.98 42.47 18.26
C ALA A 286 -57.77 43.73 18.65
N ALA A 287 -58.43 44.35 17.67
CA ALA A 287 -59.45 45.36 17.89
C ALA A 287 -60.84 44.70 18.02
N SER A 288 -61.64 45.26 18.93
CA SER A 288 -63.07 45.01 19.10
C SER A 288 -63.89 45.52 17.92
#